data_AF-A0A519W4Q8-F1
#
_entry.id   AF-A0A519W4Q8-F1
#
_cell.length_a   1.000
_cell.length_b   1.000
_cell.length_c   1.000
_cell.angle_alpha   90.00
_cell.angle_beta   90.00
_cell.angle_gamma   90.00
#
_symmetry.space_group_name_H-M   'P 1'
#
loop_
_entity.id
_entity.type
_entity.pdbx_description
1 polymer ?
#
loop_
_entity_poly.entity_id
_entity_poly.type
_entity_poly.pdbx_seq_one_letter_code
_entity_poly.pdbx_strand_id
1 'polypeptide(L)'
;MLITNIKGLVGLHPKDKLVLRGSQMSNLPVLENAWLLIEGNLIKDFGKMSEMPSPVSQLSPQLSAKDKYVFPSWCDSHTHIVFAASREEEFALKIQGKSYEEIAAAGGATRLLDGRVSKLTSKLIAYLISDFVKAQA
;
A
#
# COMPACT_ATOMS: atom_id res chain seq x y z
N MET A 1 -5.52 -21.09 0.16
CA MET A 1 -5.80 -20.55 1.50
C MET A 1 -7.25 -20.10 1.56
N LEU A 2 -8.01 -20.59 2.53
CA LEU A 2 -9.40 -20.24 2.79
C LEU A 2 -9.47 -19.45 4.11
N ILE A 3 -10.06 -18.25 4.04
CA ILE A 3 -10.37 -17.39 5.18
C ILE A 3 -11.88 -17.44 5.42
N THR A 4 -12.29 -17.71 6.65
CA THR A 4 -13.71 -17.84 7.05
C THR A 4 -14.07 -16.91 8.20
N ASN A 5 -15.38 -16.75 8.48
CA ASN A 5 -15.91 -15.93 9.57
C ASN A 5 -15.38 -14.49 9.53
N ILE A 6 -15.36 -13.91 8.32
CA ILE A 6 -15.04 -12.51 8.11
C ILE A 6 -16.30 -11.72 8.47
N LYS A 7 -16.20 -10.77 9.42
CA LYS A 7 -17.34 -9.92 9.78
C LYS A 7 -17.78 -9.08 8.58
N GLY A 8 -16.84 -8.37 7.97
CA GLY A 8 -17.07 -7.63 6.73
C GLY A 8 -15.86 -7.72 5.79
N LEU A 9 -16.10 -8.19 4.56
CA LEU A 9 -15.15 -8.14 3.46
C LEU A 9 -15.36 -6.83 2.70
N VAL A 10 -14.39 -5.93 2.80
CA VAL A 10 -14.56 -4.51 2.46
C VAL A 10 -14.00 -4.17 1.08
N GLY A 11 -14.62 -3.21 0.39
CA GLY A 11 -14.10 -2.64 -0.85
C GLY A 11 -14.38 -3.48 -2.10
N LEU A 12 -15.44 -4.28 -2.08
CA LEU A 12 -15.86 -5.09 -3.23
C LEU A 12 -16.56 -4.21 -4.27
N HIS A 13 -15.93 -4.08 -5.43
CA HIS A 13 -16.50 -3.37 -6.57
C HIS A 13 -16.69 -4.31 -7.77
N PRO A 14 -17.67 -4.03 -8.65
CA PRO A 14 -17.79 -4.72 -9.94
C PRO A 14 -16.47 -4.69 -10.72
N LYS A 15 -16.18 -5.77 -11.47
CA LYS A 15 -14.89 -5.94 -12.18
C LYS A 15 -14.59 -4.83 -13.19
N ASP A 16 -15.63 -4.22 -13.77
CA ASP A 16 -15.55 -3.12 -14.72
C ASP A 16 -15.36 -1.74 -14.05
N LYS A 17 -15.49 -1.66 -12.72
CA LYS A 17 -15.34 -0.42 -11.97
C LYS A 17 -13.88 -0.16 -11.62
N LEU A 18 -13.18 0.55 -12.51
CA LEU A 18 -11.75 0.85 -12.36
C LEU A 18 -11.42 2.05 -11.47
N VAL A 19 -12.31 3.05 -11.39
CA VAL A 19 -12.06 4.31 -10.67
C VAL A 19 -13.34 4.80 -9.98
N LEU A 20 -13.19 5.27 -8.75
CA LEU A 20 -14.21 6.02 -8.01
C LEU A 20 -13.88 7.52 -8.05
N ARG A 21 -14.88 8.37 -8.28
CA ARG A 21 -14.70 9.84 -8.32
C ARG A 21 -15.83 10.56 -7.60
N GLY A 22 -15.51 11.70 -6.98
CA GLY A 22 -16.50 12.57 -6.33
C GLY A 22 -17.31 11.83 -5.26
N SER A 23 -18.64 11.97 -5.30
CA SER A 23 -19.56 11.31 -4.35
C SER A 23 -19.46 9.79 -4.31
N GLN A 24 -18.93 9.15 -5.37
CA GLN A 24 -18.72 7.70 -5.39
C GLN A 24 -17.69 7.24 -4.34
N MET A 25 -16.74 8.11 -3.95
CA MET A 25 -15.70 7.78 -2.96
C MET A 25 -16.27 7.67 -1.54
N SER A 26 -17.45 8.23 -1.28
CA SER A 26 -18.13 8.12 0.01
C SER A 26 -18.87 6.80 0.20
N ASN A 27 -18.98 5.98 -0.86
CA ASN A 27 -19.64 4.68 -0.82
C ASN A 27 -18.60 3.55 -0.72
N LEU A 28 -18.50 2.94 0.46
CA LEU A 28 -17.61 1.82 0.72
C LEU A 28 -18.43 0.53 0.88
N PRO A 29 -18.55 -0.31 -0.17
CA PRO A 29 -19.31 -1.55 -0.10
C PRO A 29 -18.65 -2.56 0.83
N VAL A 30 -19.48 -3.26 1.61
CA VAL A 30 -19.06 -4.31 2.55
C VAL A 30 -19.95 -5.54 2.37
N LEU A 31 -19.32 -6.70 2.22
CA LEU A 31 -20.01 -8.00 2.27
C LEU A 31 -19.91 -8.56 3.69
N GLU A 32 -21.03 -8.54 4.41
CA GLU A 32 -21.12 -9.03 5.78
C GLU A 32 -21.11 -10.57 5.83
N ASN A 33 -20.55 -11.12 6.90
CA ASN A 33 -20.46 -12.56 7.18
C ASN A 33 -19.92 -13.36 5.98
N ALA A 34 -18.66 -13.12 5.63
CA ALA A 34 -18.05 -13.56 4.39
C ALA A 34 -16.94 -14.64 4.55
N TRP A 35 -16.60 -15.25 3.41
CA TRP A 35 -15.42 -16.07 3.21
C TRP A 35 -14.62 -15.60 2.00
N LEU A 36 -13.34 -15.96 1.95
CA LEU A 36 -12.42 -15.64 0.87
C LEU A 36 -11.51 -16.85 0.57
N LEU A 37 -11.50 -17.30 -0.67
CA LEU A 37 -10.61 -18.34 -1.18
C LEU A 37 -9.50 -17.73 -2.04
N ILE A 38 -8.26 -18.06 -1.70
CA ILE A 38 -7.05 -17.66 -2.39
C ILE A 38 -6.36 -18.92 -2.92
N GLU A 39 -6.01 -18.92 -4.19
CA GLU A 39 -5.23 -19.98 -4.84
C GLU A 39 -3.96 -19.38 -5.42
N GLY A 40 -2.79 -19.86 -4.96
CA GLY A 40 -1.51 -19.22 -5.26
C GLY A 40 -1.49 -17.77 -4.77
N ASN A 41 -1.29 -16.84 -5.70
CA ASN A 41 -1.18 -15.40 -5.43
C ASN A 41 -2.45 -14.60 -5.82
N LEU A 42 -3.56 -15.28 -6.13
CA LEU A 42 -4.78 -14.64 -6.63
C LEU A 42 -5.99 -14.98 -5.74
N ILE A 43 -6.91 -14.03 -5.64
CA ILE A 43 -8.24 -14.28 -5.12
C ILE A 43 -8.96 -15.16 -6.14
N LYS A 44 -9.33 -16.37 -5.72
CA LYS A 44 -10.05 -17.33 -6.56
C LYS A 44 -11.55 -17.09 -6.51
N ASP A 45 -12.08 -16.95 -5.30
CA ASP A 45 -13.52 -16.79 -5.08
C ASP A 45 -13.81 -16.19 -3.69
N PHE A 46 -15.02 -15.66 -3.49
CA PHE A 46 -15.49 -15.10 -2.23
C PHE A 46 -17.02 -15.09 -2.18
N GLY A 47 -17.59 -15.01 -0.99
CA GLY A 47 -19.03 -14.94 -0.85
C GLY A 47 -19.49 -14.87 0.59
N LYS A 48 -20.80 -14.92 0.82
CA LYS A 48 -21.35 -15.06 2.17
C LYS A 48 -21.08 -16.45 2.70
N MET A 49 -20.89 -16.58 4.02
CA MET A 49 -20.74 -17.86 4.70
C MET A 49 -21.93 -18.79 4.44
N SER A 50 -23.14 -18.25 4.31
CA SER A 50 -24.36 -19.02 3.99
C SER A 50 -24.42 -19.55 2.56
N GLU A 51 -23.63 -18.97 1.65
CA GLU A 51 -23.62 -19.28 0.21
C GLU A 51 -22.34 -20.02 -0.20
N MET A 52 -21.58 -20.53 0.78
CA MET A 52 -20.31 -21.22 0.53
C MET A 52 -20.53 -22.54 -0.25
N PRO A 53 -19.90 -22.72 -1.43
CA PRO A 53 -20.05 -23.95 -2.20
C PRO A 53 -19.48 -25.17 -1.47
N SER A 54 -20.13 -26.34 -1.62
CA SER A 54 -19.70 -27.58 -0.97
C SER A 54 -18.21 -27.91 -1.15
N PRO A 55 -17.61 -27.80 -2.36
CA PRO A 55 -16.19 -28.06 -2.55
C PRO A 55 -15.30 -27.14 -1.71
N VAL A 56 -15.71 -25.89 -1.49
CA VAL A 56 -14.97 -24.92 -0.68
C VAL A 56 -15.14 -25.22 0.80
N SER A 57 -16.35 -25.55 1.25
CA SER A 57 -16.62 -25.90 2.65
C SER A 57 -15.93 -27.18 3.13
N GLN A 58 -15.57 -28.06 2.19
CA GLN A 58 -14.81 -29.28 2.47
C GLN A 58 -13.31 -29.03 2.64
N LEU A 59 -12.81 -27.86 2.22
CA LEU A 59 -11.43 -27.47 2.48
C LEU A 59 -11.30 -27.11 3.97
N SER A 60 -10.27 -27.65 4.62
CA SER A 60 -9.93 -27.22 5.97
C SER A 60 -9.55 -25.73 5.95
N PRO A 61 -10.26 -24.85 6.68
CA PRO A 61 -9.95 -23.43 6.70
C PRO A 61 -8.57 -23.22 7.31
N GLN A 62 -7.70 -22.53 6.57
CA GLN A 62 -6.37 -22.19 7.06
C GLN A 62 -6.41 -21.00 8.02
N LEU A 63 -7.42 -20.13 7.90
CA LEU A 63 -7.60 -18.97 8.77
C LEU A 63 -9.09 -18.73 9.06
N SER A 64 -9.40 -18.46 10.33
CA SER A 64 -10.67 -17.85 10.72
C SER A 64 -10.42 -16.40 11.15
N ALA A 65 -11.14 -15.46 10.55
CA ALA A 65 -11.03 -14.04 10.88
C ALA A 65 -11.66 -13.67 12.23
N LYS A 66 -12.43 -14.59 12.86
CA LYS A 66 -13.04 -14.42 14.18
C LYS A 66 -13.83 -13.11 14.28
N ASP A 67 -14.72 -12.89 13.31
CA ASP A 67 -15.59 -11.71 13.24
C ASP A 67 -14.83 -10.36 13.15
N LYS A 68 -13.65 -10.38 12.53
CA LYS A 68 -12.90 -9.18 12.17
C LYS A 68 -13.17 -8.78 10.72
N TYR A 69 -12.90 -7.51 10.41
CA TYR A 69 -12.96 -7.00 9.05
C TYR A 69 -11.71 -7.39 8.26
N VAL A 70 -11.89 -7.62 6.96
CA VAL A 70 -10.81 -7.84 6.00
C VAL A 70 -10.88 -6.73 4.97
N PHE A 71 -9.76 -6.02 4.83
CA PHE A 71 -9.58 -4.92 3.88
C PHE A 71 -8.55 -5.32 2.82
N PRO A 72 -8.63 -4.75 1.60
CA PRO A 72 -7.50 -4.73 0.69
C PRO A 72 -6.29 -4.08 1.36
N SER A 73 -5.09 -4.40 0.88
CA SER A 73 -3.89 -3.70 1.33
C SER A 73 -3.94 -2.22 0.93
N TRP A 74 -3.29 -1.37 1.73
CA TRP A 74 -3.17 0.05 1.46
C TRP A 74 -2.19 0.26 0.30
N CYS A 75 -2.49 1.23 -0.56
CA CYS A 75 -1.63 1.63 -1.67
C CYS A 75 -1.15 3.05 -1.41
N ASP A 76 0.16 3.22 -1.22
CA ASP A 76 0.79 4.53 -1.19
C ASP A 76 1.18 4.93 -2.61
N SER A 77 0.34 5.73 -3.27
CA SER A 77 0.54 6.14 -4.65
C SER A 77 1.59 7.24 -4.82
N HIS A 78 2.06 7.86 -3.73
CA HIS A 78 2.93 9.02 -3.83
C HIS A 78 3.85 9.13 -2.62
N THR A 79 5.06 8.61 -2.77
CA THR A 79 6.11 8.70 -1.76
C THR A 79 7.46 9.07 -2.38
N HIS A 80 8.25 9.83 -1.62
CA HIS A 80 9.65 10.12 -1.90
C HIS A 80 10.55 9.38 -0.90
N ILE A 81 10.31 8.09 -0.72
CA ILE A 81 10.96 7.27 0.32
C ILE A 81 12.49 7.21 0.18
N VAL A 82 13.01 7.30 -1.04
CA VAL A 82 14.46 7.35 -1.31
C VAL A 82 14.90 8.81 -1.38
N PHE A 83 15.69 9.23 -0.39
CA PHE A 83 16.30 10.56 -0.32
C PHE A 83 17.68 10.50 0.34
N ALA A 84 18.52 11.52 0.13
CA ALA A 84 19.94 11.48 0.51
C ALA A 84 20.22 11.83 1.99
N ALA A 85 19.42 12.71 2.58
CA ALA A 85 19.50 13.10 3.98
C ALA A 85 18.21 13.81 4.41
N SER A 86 17.96 13.82 5.72
CA SER A 86 16.80 14.44 6.34
C SER A 86 16.88 15.98 6.34
N ARG A 87 15.76 16.64 6.67
CA ARG A 87 15.57 18.10 6.56
C ARG A 87 15.31 18.78 7.91
N GLU A 88 15.79 18.20 8.99
CA GLU A 88 15.61 18.68 10.36
C GLU A 88 16.14 20.10 10.58
N GLU A 89 17.24 20.47 9.93
CA GLU A 89 17.80 21.82 10.01
C GLU A 89 16.85 22.87 9.42
N GLU A 90 16.21 22.56 8.28
CA GLU A 90 15.21 23.44 7.69
C GLU A 90 13.97 23.57 8.59
N PHE A 91 13.59 22.49 9.28
CA PHE A 91 12.49 22.52 10.23
C PHE A 91 12.77 23.49 11.39
N ALA A 92 14.00 23.51 11.92
CA ALA A 92 14.41 24.46 12.94
C ALA A 92 14.34 25.93 12.46
N LEU A 93 14.76 26.20 11.21
CA LEU A 93 14.67 27.53 10.61
C LEU A 93 13.21 28.00 10.44
N LYS A 94 12.30 27.09 10.08
CA LYS A 94 10.86 27.42 9.99
C LYS A 94 10.28 27.84 11.35
N ILE A 95 10.67 27.17 12.43
CA ILE A 95 10.24 27.54 13.79
C ILE A 95 10.71 28.94 14.16
N GLN A 96 11.90 29.34 13.68
CA GLN A 96 12.44 30.69 13.86
C GLN A 96 11.78 31.75 12.97
N GLY A 97 10.76 31.38 12.19
CA GLY A 97 9.98 32.29 11.35
C GLY A 97 10.58 32.57 9.97
N LYS A 98 11.58 31.78 9.53
CA LYS A 98 12.16 31.94 8.20
C LYS A 98 11.20 31.53 7.10
N SER A 99 11.13 32.33 6.03
CA SER A 99 10.36 32.03 4.83
C SER A 99 10.97 30.87 4.06
N TYR A 100 10.18 30.27 3.17
CA TYR A 100 10.66 29.21 2.30
C TYR A 100 11.83 29.68 1.42
N GLU A 101 11.73 30.90 0.89
CA GLU A 101 12.76 31.54 0.08
C GLU A 101 14.04 31.79 0.87
N GLU A 102 13.94 32.25 2.13
CA GLU A 102 15.09 32.44 3.01
C GLU A 102 15.82 31.12 3.30
N ILE A 103 15.06 30.04 3.54
CA ILE A 103 15.62 28.70 3.79
C ILE A 103 16.28 28.15 2.52
N ALA A 104 15.66 28.34 1.35
CA ALA A 104 16.24 27.95 0.08
C ALA A 104 17.54 28.72 -0.22
N ALA A 105 17.56 30.03 0.04
CA ALA A 105 18.74 30.89 -0.11
C ALA A 105 19.87 30.53 0.87
N ALA A 106 19.54 30.06 2.07
CA ALA A 106 20.51 29.53 3.05
C ALA A 106 21.06 28.14 2.67
N GLY A 107 20.65 27.59 1.53
CA GLY A 107 21.14 26.34 0.97
C GLY A 107 20.28 25.11 1.28
N GLY A 108 19.04 25.26 1.76
CA GLY A 108 18.15 24.16 2.17
C GLY A 108 18.12 22.93 1.26
N ALA A 109 17.18 22.85 0.31
CA ALA A 109 17.02 21.65 -0.53
C ALA A 109 18.26 21.33 -1.38
N THR A 110 19.08 22.32 -1.73
CA THR A 110 20.23 22.18 -2.64
C THR A 110 21.44 21.56 -1.95
N ARG A 111 21.68 21.79 -0.65
CA ARG A 111 22.83 21.22 0.08
C ARG A 111 22.73 19.71 0.29
N LEU A 112 21.52 19.13 0.14
CA LEU A 112 21.29 17.68 0.11
C LEU A 112 21.79 17.02 -1.18
N LEU A 113 21.90 17.79 -2.28
CA LEU A 113 22.38 17.32 -3.57
C LEU A 113 23.90 17.37 -3.70
N ASP A 114 24.57 18.17 -2.86
CA ASP A 114 26.00 18.41 -2.98
C ASP A 114 26.80 17.17 -2.49
N GLY A 115 27.46 16.50 -3.43
CA GLY A 115 28.36 15.36 -3.24
C GLY A 115 27.76 14.00 -2.80
N ARG A 116 26.64 13.97 -2.07
CA ARG A 116 26.08 12.72 -1.51
C ARG A 116 25.24 11.91 -2.51
N VAL A 117 24.50 12.59 -3.39
CA VAL A 117 23.65 11.95 -4.41
C VAL A 117 24.50 11.23 -5.47
N SER A 118 25.64 11.79 -5.86
CA SER A 118 26.56 11.19 -6.85
C SER A 118 27.13 9.82 -6.42
N LYS A 119 27.33 9.58 -5.12
CA LYS A 119 27.79 8.28 -4.59
C LYS A 119 26.66 7.27 -4.40
N LEU A 120 25.43 7.74 -4.17
CA LEU A 120 24.24 6.89 -4.00
C LEU A 120 23.72 6.35 -5.33
N THR A 121 23.77 7.14 -6.41
CA THR A 121 23.21 6.76 -7.72
C THR A 121 23.82 5.48 -8.30
N SER A 122 25.14 5.30 -8.23
CA SER A 122 25.81 4.13 -8.81
C SER A 122 25.55 2.83 -8.03
N LYS A 123 25.48 2.88 -6.69
CA LYS A 123 25.15 1.69 -5.86
C LYS A 123 23.67 1.36 -5.86
N LEU A 124 22.79 2.38 -5.83
CA LEU A 124 21.35 2.18 -5.79
C LEU A 124 20.80 1.65 -7.12
N ILE A 125 21.32 2.11 -8.26
CA ILE A 125 20.96 1.57 -9.59
C ILE A 125 21.35 0.08 -9.66
N ALA A 126 22.55 -0.29 -9.22
CA ALA A 126 22.99 -1.69 -9.23
C ALA A 126 22.12 -2.60 -8.32
N TYR A 127 21.69 -2.09 -7.16
CA TYR A 127 20.84 -2.82 -6.22
C TYR A 127 19.40 -2.98 -6.72
N LEU A 128 18.78 -1.91 -7.22
CA LEU A 128 17.42 -1.93 -7.75
C LEU A 128 17.30 -2.81 -9.00
N ILE A 129 18.33 -2.85 -9.86
CA ILE A 129 18.38 -3.77 -11.00
C ILE A 129 18.50 -5.23 -10.53
N SER A 130 19.35 -5.50 -9.53
CA SER A 130 19.48 -6.84 -8.91
C SER A 130 18.13 -7.36 -8.40
N ASP A 131 17.40 -6.53 -7.66
CA ASP A 131 16.19 -6.95 -6.98
C ASP A 131 14.99 -7.04 -7.93
N PHE A 132 14.93 -6.18 -8.95
CA PHE A 132 13.93 -6.31 -10.02
C PHE A 132 14.12 -7.60 -10.82
N VAL A 133 15.36 -7.99 -11.13
CA VAL A 133 15.66 -9.25 -11.83
C VAL A 133 15.31 -10.47 -10.98
N LYS A 134 15.54 -10.41 -9.65
CA LYS A 134 15.17 -11.49 -8.73
C LYS A 134 13.66 -11.60 -8.50
N ALA A 135 12.92 -10.51 -8.59
CA ALA A 135 11.46 -10.50 -8.41
C ALA A 135 10.69 -11.01 -9.64
N GLN A 136 11.37 -11.24 -10.77
CA GLN A 136 10.80 -11.78 -12.01
C GLN A 136 11.20 -13.24 -12.30
N ALA A 137 11.95 -13.89 -11.41
CA ALA A 137 12.34 -15.30 -11.47
C ALA A 137 11.61 -16.13 -10.40
#